data_AF-A0A9D1C687-F1
#
_entry.id   AF-A0A9D1C687-F1
#
_cell.length_a   1.000
_cell.length_b   1.000
_cell.length_c   1.000
_cell.angle_alpha   90.00
_cell.angle_beta   90.00
_cell.angle_gamma   90.00
#
_symmetry.space_group_name_H-M   'P 1'
#
loop_
_entity.id
_entity.type
_entity.pdbx_description
1 polymer ?
#
loop_
_entity_poly.entity_id
_entity_poly.type
_entity_poly.pdbx_seq_one_letter_code
_entity_poly.pdbx_strand_id
1 'polypeptide(L)' 'AKDPVAHFHLSNGASIGKIHVLANTSSRGMKESSGMMLNYLYMLDKIENNGIQYVENGIISTD' A
#
# COMPACT_ATOMS: atom_id res chain seq x y z
N ALA A 1 2.35 -0.33 -9.51
CA ALA A 1 2.74 -1.47 -8.65
C ALA A 1 2.24 -2.77 -9.27
N LYS A 2 2.95 -3.90 -9.06
CA LYS A 2 2.53 -5.23 -9.56
C LYS A 2 1.43 -5.86 -8.70
N ASP A 3 1.45 -5.60 -7.40
CA ASP A 3 0.38 -6.02 -6.49
C ASP A 3 -0.87 -5.16 -6.73
N PRO A 4 -2.05 -5.76 -7.02
CA PRO A 4 -3.26 -5.02 -7.34
C PRO A 4 -3.81 -4.22 -6.15
N VAL A 5 -3.61 -4.70 -4.92
CA VAL A 5 -4.05 -4.00 -3.70
C VAL A 5 -3.19 -2.76 -3.47
N ALA A 6 -1.88 -2.86 -3.66
CA ALA A 6 -0.96 -1.73 -3.66
C ALA A 6 -1.30 -0.73 -4.75
N HIS A 7 -1.59 -1.21 -5.96
CA HIS A 7 -1.98 -0.32 -7.04
C HIS A 7 -3.23 0.50 -6.69
N PHE A 8 -4.25 -0.14 -6.12
CA PHE A 8 -5.48 0.52 -5.67
C PHE A 8 -5.24 1.59 -4.59
N HIS A 9 -4.47 1.27 -3.55
CA HIS A 9 -4.25 2.24 -2.47
C HIS A 9 -3.37 3.41 -2.91
N LEU A 10 -2.32 3.13 -3.68
CA LEU A 10 -1.40 4.16 -4.19
C LEU A 10 -2.08 5.07 -5.22
N SER A 11 -2.93 4.53 -6.11
CA SER A 11 -3.73 5.37 -7.04
C SER A 11 -4.72 6.26 -6.32
N ASN A 12 -5.17 5.84 -5.13
CA ASN A 12 -6.05 6.63 -4.28
C ASN A 12 -5.29 7.59 -3.34
N GLY A 13 -3.96 7.73 -3.49
CA GLY A 13 -3.17 8.72 -2.76
C GLY A 13 -2.61 8.26 -1.42
N ALA A 14 -2.66 6.96 -1.10
CA ALA A 14 -2.02 6.46 0.10
C ALA A 14 -0.49 6.50 0.00
N SER A 15 0.18 6.71 1.13
CA SER A 15 1.58 6.36 1.30
C SER A 15 1.72 4.94 1.87
N ILE A 16 2.90 4.35 1.67
CA ILE A 16 3.30 3.10 2.32
C ILE A 16 3.58 3.39 3.79
N GLY A 17 2.82 2.76 4.68
CA GLY A 17 3.10 2.76 6.11
C GLY A 17 3.95 1.56 6.51
N LYS A 18 3.54 0.87 7.57
CA LYS A 18 4.31 -0.23 8.16
C LYS A 18 4.05 -1.58 7.49
N ILE A 19 5.12 -2.35 7.31
CA ILE A 19 5.08 -3.80 7.01
C ILE A 19 4.96 -4.56 8.32
N HIS A 20 4.00 -5.49 8.38
CA HIS A 20 3.79 -6.39 9.50
C HIS A 20 3.99 -7.83 9.05
N VAL A 21 4.98 -8.49 9.62
CA VAL A 21 5.18 -9.93 9.46
C VAL A 21 4.22 -10.69 10.38
N LEU A 22 3.73 -11.84 9.91
CA LEU A 22 2.77 -12.67 10.65
C LEU A 22 1.49 -11.94 11.12
N ALA A 23 1.07 -10.90 10.39
CA ALA A 23 -0.15 -10.16 10.68
C ALA A 23 -1.43 -10.93 10.33
N ASN A 24 -1.35 -11.84 9.34
CA ASN A 24 -2.47 -12.71 8.98
C ASN A 24 -2.00 -14.17 8.91
N THR A 25 -2.06 -14.86 10.06
CA THR A 25 -1.65 -16.27 10.19
C THR A 25 -2.73 -17.27 9.77
N SER A 26 -3.85 -16.81 9.19
CA SER A 26 -4.83 -17.73 8.59
C SER A 26 -4.19 -18.53 7.46
N SER A 27 -4.74 -19.72 7.16
CA SER A 27 -4.28 -20.55 6.05
C SER A 27 -4.24 -19.79 4.71
N ARG A 28 -5.23 -18.91 4.49
CA ARG A 28 -5.29 -18.00 3.34
C ARG A 28 -4.16 -16.97 3.36
N GLY A 29 -3.98 -16.26 4.47
CA GLY A 29 -2.93 -15.24 4.60
C GLY A 29 -1.52 -15.80 4.42
N MET A 30 -1.27 -17.00 4.94
CA MET A 30 0.00 -17.71 4.71
C MET A 30 0.20 -18.08 3.23
N LYS A 31 -0.86 -18.48 2.52
CA LYS A 31 -0.80 -18.81 1.08
C LYS A 31 -0.63 -17.58 0.19
N GLU A 32 -1.28 -16.47 0.51
CA GLU A 32 -1.28 -15.25 -0.32
C GLU A 32 -0.01 -14.42 -0.15
N SER A 33 0.52 -14.30 1.07
CA SER A 33 1.63 -13.39 1.38
C SER A 33 2.58 -13.88 2.46
N SER A 34 2.60 -15.18 2.78
CA SER A 34 3.35 -15.72 3.94
C SER A 34 2.99 -15.02 5.26
N GLY A 35 1.73 -14.57 5.37
CA GLY A 35 1.20 -13.87 6.53
C GLY A 35 1.62 -12.41 6.66
N MET A 36 2.31 -11.85 5.66
CA MET A 36 2.66 -10.43 5.63
C MET A 36 1.45 -9.56 5.30
N MET A 37 1.32 -8.44 5.99
CA MET A 37 0.38 -7.37 5.65
C MET A 37 1.07 -6.01 5.70
N LEU A 38 0.45 -5.03 5.05
CA LEU A 38 0.91 -3.65 5.02
C LEU A 38 -0.19 -2.72 5.53
N ASN A 39 0.19 -1.62 6.16
CA ASN A 39 -0.72 -0.48 6.32
C ASN A 39 -0.47 0.54 5.21
N TYR A 40 -1.57 1.02 4.61
CA TYR A 40 -1.58 2.18 3.72
C TYR A 40 -2.06 3.39 4.52
N LEU A 41 -1.30 4.48 4.50
CA LEU A 41 -1.61 5.68 5.27
C LEU A 41 -2.24 6.73 4.36
N TYR A 42 -3.40 7.25 4.76
CA TYR A 42 -4.08 8.33 4.07
C TYR A 42 -3.94 9.61 4.89
N MET A 43 -3.05 10.50 4.44
CA MET A 43 -2.90 11.84 5.00
C MET A 43 -3.68 12.83 4.14
N LEU A 44 -4.70 13.46 4.74
CA LEU A 44 -5.69 14.27 4.02
C LEU A 44 -5.06 15.37 3.16
N ASP A 45 -3.98 15.97 3.64
CA ASP A 45 -3.23 17.04 2.96
C ASP A 45 -2.31 16.54 1.83
N LYS A 46 -2.10 15.22 1.72
CA LYS A 46 -1.20 14.61 0.73
C LYS A 46 -1.87 13.69 -0.28
N ILE A 47 -3.15 13.30 -0.06
CA ILE A 47 -3.87 12.33 -0.89
C ILE A 47 -3.78 12.67 -2.38
N GLU A 48 -4.14 13.90 -2.76
CA GLU A 48 -4.18 14.31 -4.17
C GLU A 48 -2.79 14.25 -4.82
N ASN A 49 -1.79 14.87 -4.18
CA ASN A 49 -0.43 14.90 -4.70
C ASN A 49 0.17 13.49 -4.80
N ASN A 50 -0.02 12.64 -3.79
CA ASN A 50 0.47 11.26 -3.82
C ASN A 50 -0.14 10.46 -4.97
N GLY A 51 -1.46 10.60 -5.18
CA GLY A 51 -2.16 9.92 -6.27
C GLY A 51 -1.65 10.33 -7.63
N ILE A 52 -1.49 11.65 -7.86
CA ILE A 52 -0.93 12.20 -9.10
C ILE A 52 0.49 11.70 -9.34
N GLN A 53 1.37 11.82 -8.34
CA GLN A 53 2.77 11.39 -8.46
C GLN A 53 2.89 9.89 -8.74
N TYR A 54 2.02 9.06 -8.17
CA TYR A 54 1.99 7.64 -8.47
C TYR A 54 1.49 7.32 -9.88
N VAL A 55 0.39 7.95 -10.32
CA VAL A 55 -0.22 7.66 -11.63
C VAL A 55 0.63 8.20 -12.78
N GLU A 56 1.14 9.42 -12.67
CA GLU A 56 1.88 10.08 -13.75
C GLU A 56 3.35 9.66 -13.78
N ASN A 57 3.99 9.58 -12.60
CA ASN A 57 5.44 9.43 -12.50
C ASN A 57 5.87 8.10 -11.87
N GLY A 58 4.93 7.27 -11.42
CA GLY A 58 5.23 6.01 -10.73
C GLY A 58 5.88 6.20 -9.35
N ILE A 59 5.85 7.40 -8.79
CA ILE A 59 6.47 7.74 -7.50
C ILE A 59 5.59 7.25 -6.36
N ILE A 60 6.19 6.56 -5.39
CA ILE A 60 5.50 5.99 -4.22
C ILE A 60 5.95 6.74 -2.97
N SER A 61 5.00 7.31 -2.22
CA SER A 61 5.30 7.93 -0.93
C SER A 61 5.49 6.88 0.17
N THR A 62 6.38 7.14 1.13
CA THR A 62 6.78 6.23 2.23
C THR A 62 6.88 6.96 3.58
N ASP A 63 6.07 8.01 3.77
CA ASP A 63 6.08 8.88 4.95
C ASP A 63 6.15 8.15 6.32
#